data_AF-A0A386C7K0-F1
#
_entry.id   AF-A0A386C7K0-F1
#
_cell.length_a   1.000
_cell.length_b   1.000
_cell.length_c   1.000
_cell.angle_alpha   90.00
_cell.angle_beta   90.00
_cell.angle_gamma   90.00
#
_symmetry.space_group_name_H-M   'P 1'
#
loop_
_entity.id
_entity.type
_entity.pdbx_description
1 polymer ?
#
loop_
_entity_poly.entity_id
_entity_poly.type
_entity_poly.pdbx_seq_one_letter_code
_entity_poly.pdbx_strand_id
1 'polypeptide(L)'
;MSYELQLSIEKLVYGGDGLSHADGNTVFVPYVIPGEVVRASVKSKRNKVIFGKLDQVINADPRRQKAPCPHFGTCGGCHYQHIPTPNQVEFKELILRETLSRLGRIQWDRPIKIHSAEPFGYRNRAQWAFRDAKPMALGYFLPESSVILPIDTCPILSPTLHKTFESLQNLARTGALPEKLQEIEAFVDGKDEKVSLNVAFERFPKPAAEITAIFRNAIPQLESLLLLDQSKDRFELTGPGYLMHDAGGFKFRVSHLSFFQTN
;
A
#
# COMPACT_ATOMS: atom_id res chain seq x y z
N MET A 1 22.23 -14.43 17.66
CA MET A 1 22.03 -15.49 16.65
C MET A 1 20.53 -15.66 16.49
N SER A 2 19.98 -15.35 15.31
CA SER A 2 18.56 -15.59 15.03
C SER A 2 18.31 -17.09 15.03
N TYR A 3 17.36 -17.53 15.84
CA TYR A 3 16.89 -18.91 15.82
C TYR A 3 16.16 -19.16 14.51
N GLU A 4 16.64 -20.11 13.71
CA GLU A 4 16.03 -20.51 12.43
C GLU A 4 15.06 -21.67 12.66
N LEU A 5 13.91 -21.60 11.99
CA LEU A 5 12.85 -22.60 12.01
C LEU A 5 12.64 -23.13 10.60
N GLN A 6 12.48 -24.45 10.47
CA GLN A 6 11.90 -25.05 9.28
C GLN A 6 10.41 -25.31 9.54
N LEU A 7 9.55 -24.73 8.70
CA LEU A 7 8.10 -24.68 8.93
C LEU A 7 7.35 -25.23 7.73
N SER A 8 6.26 -25.95 8.01
CA SER A 8 5.29 -26.39 7.00
C SER A 8 4.06 -25.50 7.11
N ILE A 9 3.77 -24.73 6.07
CA ILE A 9 2.70 -23.73 6.10
C ILE A 9 1.35 -24.42 5.93
N GLU A 10 0.49 -24.32 6.95
CA GLU A 10 -0.79 -25.02 6.99
C GLU A 10 -1.88 -24.27 6.23
N LYS A 11 -1.96 -22.95 6.45
CA LYS A 11 -2.99 -22.08 5.87
C LYS A 11 -2.60 -20.60 5.98
N LEU A 12 -3.32 -19.73 5.29
CA LEU A 12 -3.23 -18.29 5.50
C LEU A 12 -4.26 -17.84 6.55
N VAL A 13 -3.90 -16.83 7.33
CA VAL A 13 -4.82 -16.13 8.24
C VAL A 13 -5.12 -14.73 7.72
N TYR A 14 -6.06 -14.04 8.39
CA TYR A 14 -6.37 -12.64 8.09
C TYR A 14 -5.08 -11.80 8.09
N GLY A 15 -4.89 -11.01 7.02
CA GLY A 15 -3.67 -10.24 6.78
C GLY A 15 -2.68 -10.89 5.81
N GLY A 16 -2.78 -12.20 5.56
CA GLY A 16 -1.95 -12.90 4.58
C GLY A 16 -0.72 -13.63 5.14
N ASP A 17 -0.56 -13.65 6.45
CA ASP A 17 0.45 -14.47 7.10
C ASP A 17 0.08 -15.95 7.00
N GLY A 18 1.08 -16.79 6.77
CA GLY A 18 0.97 -18.24 6.90
C GLY A 18 1.05 -18.67 8.35
N LEU A 19 0.16 -19.57 8.75
CA LEU A 19 0.15 -20.23 10.04
C LEU A 19 0.90 -21.57 9.95
N SER A 20 1.78 -21.81 10.90
CA SER A 20 2.46 -23.09 11.15
C SER A 20 2.55 -23.32 12.66
N HIS A 21 3.01 -24.50 13.07
CA HIS A 21 3.39 -24.77 14.45
C HIS A 21 4.84 -25.27 14.56
N ALA A 22 5.54 -24.86 15.61
CA ALA A 22 6.88 -25.34 15.94
C ALA A 22 7.09 -25.35 17.46
N ASP A 23 7.56 -26.47 18.00
CA ASP A 23 7.87 -26.65 19.42
C ASP A 23 6.75 -26.21 20.38
N GLY A 24 5.51 -26.55 20.03
CA GLY A 24 4.31 -26.17 20.81
C GLY A 24 3.93 -24.68 20.73
N ASN A 25 4.54 -23.91 19.84
CA ASN A 25 4.21 -22.51 19.54
C ASN A 25 3.46 -22.42 18.21
N THR A 26 2.52 -21.48 18.12
CA THR A 26 1.95 -21.03 16.84
C THR A 26 2.92 -20.04 16.21
N VAL A 27 3.20 -20.22 14.92
CA VAL A 27 4.15 -19.41 14.16
C VAL A 27 3.43 -18.74 13.00
N PHE A 28 3.58 -17.41 12.87
CA PHE A 28 3.10 -16.62 11.75
C PHE A 28 4.28 -16.18 10.88
N VAL A 29 4.20 -16.40 9.57
CA VAL A 29 5.24 -16.01 8.62
C VAL A 29 4.60 -15.33 7.41
N PRO A 30 4.99 -14.09 7.04
CA PRO A 30 4.44 -13.42 5.87
C PRO A 30 5.02 -13.98 4.56
N TYR A 31 4.37 -13.67 3.44
CA TYR A 31 4.85 -13.94 2.07
C TYR A 31 5.05 -15.42 1.70
N VAL A 32 4.27 -16.29 2.34
CA VAL A 32 4.24 -17.74 2.11
C VAL A 32 2.91 -18.19 1.50
N ILE A 33 2.83 -19.45 1.08
CA ILE A 33 1.63 -20.09 0.53
C ILE A 33 1.36 -21.39 1.32
N PRO A 34 0.09 -21.74 1.62
CA PRO A 34 -0.24 -23.02 2.22
C PRO A 34 0.29 -24.20 1.39
N GLY A 35 0.90 -25.19 2.06
CA GLY A 35 1.57 -26.33 1.43
C GLY A 35 3.08 -26.15 1.26
N GLU A 36 3.63 -24.95 1.48
CA GLU A 36 5.07 -24.72 1.39
C GLU A 36 5.84 -25.22 2.60
N VAL A 37 7.09 -25.63 2.34
CA VAL A 37 8.11 -25.79 3.39
C VAL A 37 9.07 -24.62 3.30
N VAL A 38 9.25 -23.89 4.40
CA VAL A 38 10.05 -22.66 4.43
C VAL A 38 11.06 -22.67 5.56
N ARG A 39 12.15 -21.93 5.37
CA ARG A 39 13.04 -21.48 6.44
C ARG A 39 12.65 -20.07 6.86
N ALA A 40 12.48 -19.89 8.16
CA ALA A 40 12.13 -18.59 8.73
C ALA A 40 12.93 -18.29 10.00
N SER A 41 13.30 -17.03 10.17
CA SER A 41 14.00 -16.52 11.34
C SER A 41 12.99 -15.92 12.31
N VAL A 42 13.21 -16.11 13.62
CA VAL A 42 12.34 -15.52 14.63
C VAL A 42 12.52 -13.99 14.66
N LYS A 43 11.47 -13.24 14.28
CA LYS A 43 11.40 -11.78 14.40
C LYS A 43 11.03 -11.37 15.81
N SER A 44 10.01 -12.00 16.39
CA SER A 44 9.64 -11.80 17.79
C SER A 44 8.90 -13.01 18.35
N LYS A 45 8.93 -13.17 19.67
CA LYS A 45 8.16 -14.20 20.39
C LYS A 45 7.38 -13.54 21.52
N ARG A 46 6.09 -13.87 21.62
CA ARG A 46 5.19 -13.42 22.70
C ARG A 46 4.38 -14.63 23.17
N ASN A 47 4.61 -15.07 24.41
CA ASN A 47 4.00 -16.28 24.95
C ASN A 47 4.25 -17.50 24.03
N LYS A 48 3.16 -18.17 23.62
CA LYS A 48 3.17 -19.32 22.69
C LYS A 48 3.02 -18.90 21.22
N VAL A 49 3.25 -17.62 20.89
CA VAL A 49 3.16 -17.10 19.52
C VAL A 49 4.53 -16.58 19.07
N ILE A 50 4.95 -16.99 17.89
CA ILE A 50 6.17 -16.56 17.22
C ILE A 50 5.77 -15.83 15.94
N PHE A 51 6.34 -14.65 15.72
CA PHE A 51 6.31 -13.98 14.43
C PHE A 51 7.65 -14.23 13.76
N GLY A 52 7.62 -14.88 12.61
CA GLY A 52 8.78 -15.21 11.81
C GLY A 52 8.95 -14.24 10.64
N LYS A 53 10.17 -14.19 10.11
CA LYS A 53 10.50 -13.58 8.83
C LYS A 53 10.87 -14.70 7.87
N LEU A 54 10.27 -14.70 6.68
CA LEU A 54 10.65 -15.64 5.63
C LEU A 54 12.10 -15.38 5.19
N ASP A 55 12.95 -16.40 5.30
CA ASP A 55 14.34 -16.33 4.80
C ASP A 55 14.46 -17.05 3.46
N GLN A 56 13.84 -18.24 3.35
CA GLN A 56 13.88 -19.05 2.14
C GLN A 56 12.65 -19.95 2.00
N VAL A 57 12.14 -20.10 0.78
CA VAL A 57 11.18 -21.15 0.44
C VAL A 57 11.96 -22.39 0.02
N ILE A 58 11.88 -23.47 0.81
CA ILE A 58 12.63 -24.72 0.58
C ILE A 58 11.89 -25.59 -0.43
N ASN A 59 10.57 -25.75 -0.23
CA ASN A 59 9.68 -26.41 -1.18
C ASN A 59 8.53 -25.45 -1.51
N ALA A 60 8.54 -24.94 -2.73
CA ALA A 60 7.55 -23.97 -3.20
C ALA A 60 6.26 -24.67 -3.64
N ASP A 61 5.13 -24.05 -3.34
CA ASP A 61 3.85 -24.49 -3.88
C ASP A 61 3.82 -24.18 -5.40
N PRO A 62 3.28 -25.08 -6.25
CA PRO A 62 3.21 -24.86 -7.70
C PRO A 62 2.49 -23.57 -8.12
N ARG A 63 1.62 -23.03 -7.25
CA ARG A 63 0.92 -21.76 -7.49
C ARG A 63 1.80 -20.55 -7.21
N ARG A 64 2.99 -20.68 -6.62
CA ARG A 64 3.88 -19.53 -6.37
C ARG A 64 4.29 -18.89 -7.70
N GLN A 65 4.15 -17.58 -7.79
CA GLN A 65 4.63 -16.79 -8.92
C GLN A 65 5.66 -15.74 -8.48
N LYS A 66 6.43 -15.24 -9.45
CA LYS A 66 7.24 -14.04 -9.24
C LYS A 66 6.31 -12.83 -9.09
N ALA A 67 6.46 -12.08 -8.00
CA ALA A 67 5.71 -10.85 -7.80
C ALA A 67 6.02 -9.83 -8.91
N PRO A 68 5.00 -9.21 -9.54
CA PRO A 68 5.23 -8.19 -10.58
C PRO A 68 5.89 -6.91 -10.04
N CYS A 69 5.62 -6.52 -8.80
CA CYS A 69 6.27 -5.37 -8.17
C CYS A 69 7.69 -5.73 -7.72
N PRO A 70 8.73 -4.99 -8.16
CA PRO A 70 10.11 -5.23 -7.74
C PRO A 70 10.35 -4.94 -6.24
N HIS A 71 9.45 -4.19 -5.60
CA HIS A 71 9.55 -3.82 -4.18
C HIS A 71 8.75 -4.76 -3.26
N PHE A 72 8.07 -5.78 -3.81
CA PHE A 72 7.27 -6.72 -3.02
C PHE A 72 8.10 -7.44 -1.95
N GLY A 73 7.54 -7.66 -0.76
CA GLY A 73 8.23 -8.26 0.38
C GLY A 73 9.11 -7.30 1.19
N THR A 74 9.48 -6.15 0.60
CA THR A 74 10.25 -5.08 1.27
C THR A 74 9.42 -3.82 1.49
N CYS A 75 8.51 -3.48 0.58
CA CYS A 75 7.50 -2.44 0.75
C CYS A 75 6.33 -2.97 1.60
N GLY A 76 5.87 -2.19 2.59
CA GLY A 76 4.76 -2.58 3.48
C GLY A 76 3.36 -2.54 2.85
N GLY A 77 3.22 -2.23 1.56
CA GLY A 77 1.92 -2.01 0.93
C GLY A 77 1.18 -3.26 0.44
N CYS A 78 1.89 -4.30 -0.01
CA CYS A 78 1.30 -5.47 -0.68
C CYS A 78 1.71 -6.78 0.00
N HIS A 79 0.76 -7.72 0.14
CA HIS A 79 0.97 -8.96 0.91
C HIS A 79 0.85 -10.25 0.08
N TYR A 80 0.25 -10.20 -1.12
CA TYR A 80 -0.15 -11.39 -1.88
C TYR A 80 0.44 -11.50 -3.30
N GLN A 81 1.33 -10.62 -3.75
CA GLN A 81 1.74 -10.60 -5.17
C GLN A 81 2.51 -11.85 -5.62
N HIS A 82 3.05 -12.63 -4.70
CA HIS A 82 3.64 -13.95 -4.95
C HIS A 82 2.61 -15.05 -5.22
N ILE A 83 1.31 -14.74 -5.13
CA ILE A 83 0.17 -15.63 -5.35
C ILE A 83 -0.62 -15.14 -6.58
N PRO A 84 -0.97 -15.99 -7.55
CA PRO A 84 -1.86 -15.66 -8.65
C PRO A 84 -3.24 -15.19 -8.16
N THR A 85 -3.81 -14.19 -8.82
CA THR A 85 -5.09 -13.57 -8.40
C THR A 85 -6.22 -14.55 -8.10
N PRO A 86 -6.47 -15.60 -8.90
CA PRO A 86 -7.51 -16.58 -8.59
C PRO A 86 -7.31 -17.26 -7.24
N ASN A 87 -6.06 -17.60 -6.88
CA ASN A 87 -5.76 -18.21 -5.60
C ASN A 87 -5.79 -17.20 -4.44
N GLN A 88 -5.51 -15.92 -4.70
CA GLN A 88 -5.72 -14.88 -3.68
C GLN A 88 -7.20 -14.80 -3.27
N VAL A 89 -8.12 -14.88 -4.24
CA VAL A 89 -9.57 -14.89 -3.98
C VAL A 89 -9.96 -16.12 -3.19
N GLU A 90 -9.50 -17.30 -3.61
CA GLU A 90 -9.73 -18.57 -2.91
C GLU A 90 -9.27 -18.50 -1.44
N PHE A 91 -8.04 -18.06 -1.19
CA PHE A 91 -7.53 -17.95 0.18
C PHE A 91 -8.30 -16.93 1.01
N LYS A 92 -8.71 -15.80 0.43
CA LYS A 92 -9.55 -14.80 1.12
C LYS A 92 -10.93 -15.35 1.46
N GLU A 93 -11.52 -16.16 0.59
CA GLU A 93 -12.78 -16.86 0.86
C GLU A 93 -12.63 -17.82 2.05
N LEU A 94 -11.57 -18.64 2.06
CA LEU A 94 -11.28 -19.56 3.16
C LEU A 94 -11.07 -18.81 4.49
N ILE A 95 -10.32 -17.70 4.47
CA ILE A 95 -10.14 -16.83 5.65
C ILE A 95 -11.49 -16.31 6.15
N LEU A 96 -12.36 -15.85 5.24
CA LEU A 96 -13.70 -15.35 5.62
C LEU A 96 -14.56 -16.44 6.24
N ARG A 97 -14.62 -17.64 5.64
CA ARG A 97 -15.38 -18.78 6.18
C ARG A 97 -14.87 -19.21 7.56
N GLU A 98 -13.55 -19.28 7.73
CA GLU A 98 -12.97 -19.57 9.03
C GLU A 98 -13.28 -18.49 10.06
N THR A 99 -13.20 -17.22 9.67
CA THR A 99 -13.52 -16.08 10.54
C THR A 99 -14.98 -16.13 11.01
N LEU A 100 -15.92 -16.36 10.09
CA LEU A 100 -17.35 -16.51 10.41
C LEU A 100 -17.60 -17.67 11.37
N SER A 101 -17.02 -18.84 11.10
CA SER A 101 -17.25 -20.03 11.93
C SER A 101 -16.59 -19.94 13.30
N ARG A 102 -15.33 -19.52 13.39
CA ARG A 102 -14.56 -19.49 14.65
C ARG A 102 -14.88 -18.29 15.54
N LEU A 103 -14.91 -17.09 14.96
CA LEU A 103 -15.13 -15.85 15.72
C LEU A 103 -16.62 -15.50 15.78
N GLY A 104 -17.30 -15.59 14.64
CA GLY A 104 -18.73 -15.29 14.54
C GLY A 104 -19.64 -16.38 15.08
N ARG A 105 -19.15 -17.62 15.24
CA ARG A 105 -19.97 -18.83 15.50
C ARG A 105 -21.08 -19.04 14.46
N ILE A 106 -20.83 -18.58 13.24
CA ILE A 106 -21.75 -18.67 12.10
C ILE A 106 -21.21 -19.71 11.12
N GLN A 107 -21.94 -20.79 10.93
CA GLN A 107 -21.67 -21.75 9.85
C GLN A 107 -22.27 -21.21 8.56
N TRP A 108 -21.42 -20.75 7.64
CA TRP A 108 -21.84 -20.27 6.33
C TRP A 108 -21.57 -21.34 5.27
N ASP A 109 -22.62 -22.02 4.82
CA ASP A 109 -22.60 -23.15 3.89
C ASP A 109 -22.98 -22.75 2.45
N ARG A 110 -23.35 -21.48 2.23
CA ARG A 110 -23.74 -20.97 0.91
C ARG A 110 -22.54 -20.48 0.11
N PRO A 111 -22.66 -20.36 -1.24
CA PRO A 111 -21.67 -19.68 -2.06
C PRO A 111 -21.43 -18.25 -1.57
N ILE A 112 -20.18 -17.80 -1.58
CA ILE A 112 -19.81 -16.41 -1.31
C ILE A 112 -19.68 -15.71 -2.67
N LYS A 113 -20.44 -14.63 -2.87
CA LYS A 113 -20.38 -13.86 -4.11
C LYS A 113 -19.04 -13.12 -4.19
N ILE A 114 -18.23 -13.47 -5.19
CA ILE A 114 -16.95 -12.81 -5.44
C ILE A 114 -17.18 -11.52 -6.24
N HIS A 115 -16.53 -10.46 -5.78
CA HIS A 115 -16.38 -9.21 -6.51
C HIS A 115 -14.89 -8.98 -6.72
N SER A 116 -14.47 -8.92 -7.98
CA SER A 116 -13.06 -8.72 -8.36
C SER A 116 -12.94 -7.63 -9.42
N ALA A 117 -11.82 -6.94 -9.39
CA ALA A 117 -11.38 -6.01 -10.42
C ALA A 117 -10.01 -6.46 -10.94
N GLU A 118 -9.44 -5.71 -11.89
CA GLU A 118 -8.07 -5.91 -12.31
C GLU A 118 -7.10 -5.82 -11.12
N PRO A 119 -6.13 -6.74 -11.00
CA PRO A 119 -5.25 -6.82 -9.82
C PRO A 119 -4.18 -5.72 -9.77
N PHE A 120 -4.04 -4.94 -10.84
CA PHE A 120 -3.08 -3.85 -11.02
C PHE A 120 -3.79 -2.64 -11.61
N GLY A 121 -3.18 -1.45 -11.49
CA GLY A 121 -3.78 -0.22 -12.03
C GLY A 121 -5.06 0.23 -11.32
N TYR A 122 -5.48 -0.42 -10.24
CA TYR A 122 -6.78 -0.16 -9.61
C TYR A 122 -6.76 1.01 -8.63
N ARG A 123 -5.60 1.36 -8.08
CA ARG A 123 -5.52 2.26 -6.93
C ARG A 123 -5.59 3.72 -7.39
N ASN A 124 -6.70 4.38 -7.07
CA ASN A 124 -6.96 5.78 -7.43
C ASN A 124 -6.44 6.81 -6.40
N ARG A 125 -5.96 6.36 -5.22
CA ARG A 125 -5.40 7.22 -4.16
C ARG A 125 -4.10 6.66 -3.62
N ALA A 126 -3.09 7.50 -3.48
CA ALA A 126 -1.81 7.13 -2.87
C ALA A 126 -1.32 8.22 -1.93
N GLN A 127 -0.61 7.80 -0.90
CA GLN A 127 0.02 8.68 0.09
C GLN A 127 1.49 8.27 0.15
N TRP A 128 2.37 9.15 -0.27
CA TRP A 128 3.80 8.90 -0.35
C TRP A 128 4.53 9.65 0.75
N ALA A 129 5.28 8.90 1.54
CA ALA A 129 6.17 9.46 2.54
C ALA A 129 7.39 10.08 1.86
N PHE A 130 7.84 11.24 2.35
CA PHE A 130 9.03 11.91 1.83
C PHE A 130 10.26 11.61 2.68
N ARG A 131 11.32 11.13 2.03
CA ARG A 131 12.63 10.95 2.64
C ARG A 131 13.50 12.19 2.39
N ASP A 132 13.64 13.03 3.41
CA ASP A 132 14.48 14.24 3.39
C ASP A 132 15.97 13.92 3.66
N ALA A 133 16.54 13.02 2.86
CA ALA A 133 17.95 12.68 2.91
C ALA A 133 18.47 12.45 1.48
N LYS A 134 19.65 12.97 1.13
CA LYS A 134 20.17 12.87 -0.24
C LYS A 134 20.54 11.42 -0.61
N PRO A 135 20.10 10.91 -1.79
CA PRO A 135 19.16 11.54 -2.71
C PRO A 135 17.74 11.53 -2.15
N MET A 136 17.06 12.69 -2.18
CA MET A 136 15.67 12.82 -1.76
C MET A 136 14.79 11.85 -2.56
N ALA A 137 13.80 11.26 -1.92
CA ALA A 137 12.93 10.29 -2.57
C ALA A 137 11.55 10.23 -1.93
N LEU A 138 10.56 9.89 -2.74
CA LEU A 138 9.26 9.43 -2.29
C LEU A 138 9.26 7.91 -2.19
N GLY A 139 8.45 7.41 -1.26
CA GLY A 139 8.42 6.01 -0.93
C GLY A 139 7.22 5.62 -0.08
N TYR A 140 7.26 4.37 0.36
CA TYR A 140 6.37 3.84 1.39
C TYR A 140 7.21 3.32 2.54
N PHE A 141 6.60 3.06 3.68
CA PHE A 141 7.30 2.47 4.81
C PHE A 141 7.64 1.00 4.58
N LEU A 142 8.76 0.56 5.15
CA LEU A 142 9.04 -0.86 5.34
C LEU A 142 7.95 -1.49 6.24
N PRO A 143 7.64 -2.79 6.11
CA PRO A 143 6.68 -3.49 6.94
C PRO A 143 6.93 -3.26 8.43
N GLU A 144 5.91 -2.84 9.17
CA GLU A 144 5.97 -2.59 10.62
C GLU A 144 7.12 -1.65 11.03
N SER A 145 7.38 -0.61 10.24
CA SER A 145 8.48 0.33 10.46
C SER A 145 8.07 1.76 10.11
N SER A 146 8.79 2.75 10.65
CA SER A 146 8.76 4.14 10.19
C SER A 146 9.87 4.47 9.19
N VAL A 147 10.67 3.48 8.77
CA VAL A 147 11.73 3.65 7.79
C VAL A 147 11.11 3.68 6.39
N ILE A 148 11.41 4.75 5.64
CA ILE A 148 10.94 4.94 4.28
C ILE A 148 11.81 4.12 3.32
N LEU A 149 11.16 3.27 2.52
CA LEU A 149 11.72 2.62 1.34
C LEU A 149 11.42 3.50 0.12
N PRO A 150 12.45 4.12 -0.50
CA PRO A 150 12.32 4.70 -1.83
C PRO A 150 11.85 3.64 -2.82
N ILE A 151 10.89 4.00 -3.67
CA ILE A 151 10.44 3.13 -4.75
C ILE A 151 10.57 3.85 -6.09
N ASP A 152 10.64 3.07 -7.16
CA ASP A 152 10.74 3.61 -8.52
C ASP A 152 9.44 3.41 -9.30
N THR A 153 8.64 2.42 -8.90
CA THR A 153 7.36 2.10 -9.52
C THR A 153 6.41 1.48 -8.51
N CYS A 154 5.11 1.56 -8.80
CA CYS A 154 4.09 0.90 -8.01
C CYS A 154 2.98 0.40 -8.96
N PRO A 155 2.98 -0.90 -9.34
CA PRO A 155 2.08 -1.43 -10.35
C PRO A 155 0.58 -1.36 -10.00
N ILE A 156 0.25 -1.12 -8.73
CA ILE A 156 -1.16 -1.02 -8.31
C ILE A 156 -1.73 0.39 -8.51
N LEU A 157 -0.91 1.42 -8.74
CA LEU A 157 -1.39 2.77 -9.02
C LEU A 157 -2.09 2.81 -10.37
N SER A 158 -3.19 3.55 -10.46
CA SER A 158 -3.84 3.84 -11.75
C SER A 158 -2.87 4.52 -12.72
N PRO A 159 -3.09 4.42 -14.04
CA PRO A 159 -2.21 5.02 -15.04
C PRO A 159 -1.85 6.50 -14.79
N THR A 160 -2.83 7.36 -14.47
CA THR A 160 -2.55 8.78 -14.21
C THR A 160 -1.87 8.99 -12.86
N LEU A 161 -2.20 8.20 -11.84
CA LEU A 161 -1.53 8.27 -10.55
C LEU A 161 -0.08 7.77 -10.62
N HIS A 162 0.20 6.77 -11.46
CA HIS A 162 1.54 6.28 -11.75
C HIS A 162 2.40 7.35 -12.43
N LYS A 163 1.88 8.01 -13.48
CA LYS A 163 2.57 9.14 -14.13
C LYS A 163 2.81 10.30 -13.17
N THR A 164 1.83 10.60 -12.32
CA THR A 164 1.95 11.62 -11.27
C THR A 164 3.10 11.29 -10.31
N PHE A 165 3.16 10.03 -9.87
CA PHE A 165 4.26 9.55 -9.04
C PHE A 165 5.61 9.71 -9.73
N GLU A 166 5.74 9.35 -11.01
CA GLU A 166 6.99 9.50 -11.76
C GLU A 166 7.44 10.96 -11.85
N SER A 167 6.53 11.89 -12.14
CA SER A 167 6.82 13.33 -12.14
C SER A 167 7.33 13.81 -10.78
N LEU A 168 6.64 13.44 -9.69
CA LEU A 168 7.02 13.82 -8.33
C LEU A 168 8.35 13.19 -7.91
N GLN A 169 8.58 11.93 -8.26
CA GLN A 169 9.83 11.22 -7.97
C GLN A 169 11.00 11.84 -8.74
N ASN A 170 10.77 12.30 -9.97
CA ASN A 170 11.76 13.06 -10.72
C ASN A 170 12.11 14.39 -10.03
N LEU A 171 11.11 15.16 -9.57
CA LEU A 171 11.35 16.37 -8.79
C LEU A 171 12.16 16.08 -7.51
N ALA A 172 11.89 14.96 -6.84
CA ALA A 172 12.66 14.54 -5.66
C ALA A 172 14.13 14.30 -6.03
N ARG A 173 14.38 13.49 -7.07
CA ARG A 173 15.74 13.15 -7.52
C ARG A 173 16.55 14.36 -7.98
N THR A 174 15.91 15.33 -8.64
CA THR A 174 16.57 16.57 -9.08
C THR A 174 16.68 17.63 -7.99
N GLY A 175 16.16 17.37 -6.78
CA GLY A 175 16.14 18.34 -5.68
C GLY A 175 15.22 19.54 -5.91
N ALA A 176 14.23 19.40 -6.78
CA ALA A 176 13.26 20.44 -7.13
C ALA A 176 12.01 20.42 -6.22
N LEU A 177 11.80 19.35 -5.44
CA LEU A 177 10.77 19.37 -4.39
C LEU A 177 11.13 20.41 -3.30
N PRO A 178 10.15 21.15 -2.77
CA PRO A 178 10.43 22.13 -1.74
C PRO A 178 10.92 21.47 -0.44
N GLU A 179 11.81 22.17 0.27
CA GLU A 179 12.26 21.76 1.60
C GLU A 179 11.08 21.67 2.59
N LYS A 180 11.29 21.01 3.73
CA LYS A 180 10.27 20.85 4.79
C LYS A 180 9.00 20.09 4.38
N LEU A 181 9.00 19.50 3.18
CA LEU A 181 7.99 18.53 2.76
C LEU A 181 8.02 17.33 3.71
N GLN A 182 6.84 16.82 4.06
CA GLN A 182 6.69 15.63 4.90
C GLN A 182 6.00 14.51 4.12
N GLU A 183 4.99 14.86 3.34
CA GLU A 183 4.13 13.89 2.68
C GLU A 183 3.43 14.50 1.46
N ILE A 184 3.18 13.65 0.45
CA ILE A 184 2.31 13.97 -0.67
C ILE A 184 1.24 12.90 -0.78
N GLU A 185 -0.02 13.31 -0.68
CA GLU A 185 -1.15 12.48 -1.06
C GLU A 185 -1.65 12.91 -2.43
N ALA A 186 -1.98 11.94 -3.28
CA ALA A 186 -2.53 12.14 -4.60
C ALA A 186 -3.78 11.29 -4.79
N PHE A 187 -4.75 11.86 -5.47
CA PHE A 187 -6.03 11.24 -5.78
C PHE A 187 -6.43 11.59 -7.22
N VAL A 188 -6.97 10.62 -7.96
CA VAL A 188 -7.46 10.82 -9.33
C VAL A 188 -8.98 10.78 -9.38
N ASP A 189 -9.57 11.41 -10.39
CA ASP A 189 -11.02 11.40 -10.59
C ASP A 189 -11.53 10.05 -11.12
N GLY A 190 -12.86 9.88 -11.19
CA GLY A 190 -13.47 8.61 -11.60
C GLY A 190 -13.14 8.15 -13.03
N LYS A 191 -12.51 9.01 -13.84
CA LYS A 191 -12.05 8.70 -15.20
C LYS A 191 -10.54 8.51 -15.32
N ASP A 192 -9.80 8.67 -14.23
CA ASP A 192 -8.33 8.67 -14.21
C ASP A 192 -7.73 9.74 -15.16
N GLU A 193 -8.33 10.92 -15.23
CA GLU A 193 -7.92 12.02 -16.12
C GLU A 193 -7.39 13.24 -15.36
N LYS A 194 -7.93 13.49 -14.16
CA LYS A 194 -7.59 14.65 -13.32
C LYS A 194 -6.97 14.21 -12.01
N VAL A 195 -6.06 15.03 -11.50
CA VAL A 195 -5.33 14.79 -10.25
C VAL A 195 -5.68 15.86 -9.22
N SER A 196 -5.82 15.42 -7.96
CA SER A 196 -5.87 16.25 -6.77
C SER A 196 -4.70 15.89 -5.88
N LEU A 197 -4.00 16.91 -5.35
CA LEU A 197 -2.86 16.71 -4.44
C LEU A 197 -3.12 17.38 -3.09
N ASN A 198 -2.78 16.66 -2.02
CA ASN A 198 -2.54 17.21 -0.69
C ASN A 198 -1.03 17.17 -0.43
N VAL A 199 -0.42 18.32 -0.14
CA VAL A 199 1.01 18.41 0.12
C VAL A 199 1.22 18.97 1.51
N ALA A 200 1.75 18.14 2.41
CA ALA A 200 1.98 18.50 3.80
C ALA A 200 3.42 18.94 4.03
N PHE A 201 3.58 20.09 4.69
CA PHE A 201 4.85 20.65 5.10
C PHE A 201 4.87 20.83 6.62
N GLU A 202 6.05 20.69 7.22
CA GLU A 202 6.29 21.14 8.60
C GLU A 202 5.94 22.64 8.70
N ARG A 203 6.48 23.42 7.76
CA ARG A 203 6.18 24.83 7.53
C ARG A 203 6.44 25.16 6.06
N PHE A 204 5.71 26.10 5.49
CA PHE A 204 5.99 26.50 4.10
C PHE A 204 7.39 27.12 3.99
N PRO A 205 8.27 26.58 3.10
CA PRO A 205 9.61 27.13 2.89
C PRO A 205 9.59 28.40 2.02
N LYS A 206 8.50 28.63 1.28
CA LYS A 206 8.33 29.70 0.28
C LYS A 206 6.87 30.16 0.27
N PRO A 207 6.54 31.30 -0.37
CA PRO A 207 5.15 31.68 -0.63
C PRO A 207 4.37 30.56 -1.33
N ALA A 208 3.11 30.35 -0.94
CA ALA A 208 2.28 29.26 -1.44
C ALA A 208 2.09 29.29 -2.96
N ALA A 209 2.10 30.48 -3.58
CA ALA A 209 2.05 30.65 -5.03
C ALA A 209 3.26 30.04 -5.74
N GLU A 210 4.46 30.18 -5.19
CA GLU A 210 5.69 29.59 -5.76
C GLU A 210 5.68 28.07 -5.62
N ILE A 211 5.25 27.55 -4.47
CA ILE A 211 5.09 26.10 -4.25
C ILE A 211 4.06 25.53 -5.22
N THR A 212 2.93 26.21 -5.39
CA THR A 212 1.87 25.83 -6.34
C THR A 212 2.38 25.74 -7.77
N ALA A 213 3.21 26.69 -8.20
CA ALA A 213 3.79 26.70 -9.54
C ALA A 213 4.68 25.46 -9.79
N ILE A 214 5.45 25.01 -8.80
CA ILE A 214 6.30 23.80 -8.92
C ILE A 214 5.44 22.57 -9.28
N PHE A 215 4.37 22.33 -8.52
CA PHE A 215 3.52 21.15 -8.74
C PHE A 215 2.69 21.25 -10.02
N ARG A 216 2.14 22.42 -10.34
CA ARG A 216 1.35 22.62 -11.58
C ARG A 216 2.21 22.48 -12.84
N ASN A 217 3.47 22.91 -12.80
CA ASN A 217 4.38 22.75 -13.94
C ASN A 217 4.77 21.28 -14.16
N ALA A 218 4.90 20.50 -13.09
CA ALA A 218 5.30 19.10 -13.17
C ALA A 218 4.14 18.13 -13.49
N ILE A 219 2.90 18.52 -13.18
CA ILE A 219 1.71 17.66 -13.29
C ILE A 219 0.63 18.41 -14.06
N PRO A 220 0.60 18.28 -15.40
CA PRO A 220 -0.38 18.96 -16.25
C PRO A 220 -1.84 18.63 -15.91
N GLN A 221 -2.11 17.42 -15.41
CA GLN A 221 -3.43 16.96 -14.99
C GLN A 221 -3.88 17.49 -13.61
N LEU A 222 -3.07 18.32 -12.95
CA LEU A 222 -3.36 18.82 -11.60
C LEU A 222 -4.54 19.80 -11.61
N GLU A 223 -5.72 19.30 -11.25
CA GLU A 223 -6.95 20.09 -11.17
C GLU A 223 -6.99 20.86 -9.84
N SER A 224 -6.77 20.16 -8.72
CA SER A 224 -6.84 20.75 -7.37
C SER A 224 -5.61 20.47 -6.53
N LEU A 225 -5.12 21.49 -5.82
CA LEU A 225 -3.95 21.41 -4.97
C LEU A 225 -4.27 22.04 -3.61
N LEU A 226 -4.08 21.26 -2.55
CA LEU A 226 -4.14 21.72 -1.17
C LEU A 226 -2.73 21.65 -0.57
N LEU A 227 -2.20 22.80 -0.15
CA LEU A 227 -0.95 22.88 0.59
C LEU A 227 -1.28 23.03 2.08
N LEU A 228 -0.64 22.24 2.94
CA LEU A 228 -0.86 22.22 4.39
C LEU A 228 0.42 22.66 5.12
N ASP A 229 0.32 23.70 5.95
CA ASP A 229 1.38 24.18 6.84
C ASP A 229 1.04 23.75 8.27
N GLN A 230 1.64 22.64 8.71
CA GLN A 230 1.30 22.03 10.01
C GLN A 230 1.69 22.92 11.19
N SER A 231 2.79 23.67 11.10
CA SER A 231 3.25 24.54 12.18
C SER A 231 2.30 25.69 12.49
N LYS A 232 1.55 26.16 11.49
CA LYS A 232 0.62 27.28 11.59
C LYS A 232 -0.85 26.87 11.53
N ASP A 233 -1.12 25.57 11.43
CA ASP A 233 -2.46 25.00 11.24
C ASP A 233 -3.27 25.74 10.17
N ARG A 234 -2.66 25.95 9.00
CA ARG A 234 -3.27 26.66 7.86
C ARG A 234 -3.11 25.87 6.58
N PHE A 235 -4.02 26.12 5.64
CA PHE A 235 -3.95 25.54 4.30
C PHE A 235 -4.17 26.59 3.22
N GLU A 236 -3.66 26.29 2.02
CA GLU A 236 -3.83 27.09 0.82
C GLU A 236 -4.39 26.17 -0.28
N LEU A 237 -5.58 26.51 -0.78
CA LEU A 237 -6.28 25.73 -1.79
C LEU A 237 -6.23 26.45 -3.14
N THR A 238 -5.77 25.76 -4.18
CA THR A 238 -5.89 26.21 -5.57
C THR A 238 -6.70 25.20 -6.38
N GLY A 239 -7.68 25.68 -7.15
CA GLY A 239 -8.59 24.83 -7.93
C GLY A 239 -9.91 24.54 -7.19
N PRO A 240 -10.70 23.55 -7.64
CA PRO A 240 -12.08 23.36 -7.19
C PRO A 240 -12.24 22.81 -5.77
N GLY A 241 -11.21 22.20 -5.18
CA GLY A 241 -11.27 21.56 -3.87
C GLY A 241 -11.89 20.17 -3.85
N TYR A 242 -12.27 19.63 -5.03
CA TYR A 242 -12.83 18.30 -5.19
C TYR A 242 -12.57 17.74 -6.58
N LEU A 243 -12.68 16.41 -6.70
CA LEU A 243 -12.81 15.68 -7.97
C LEU A 243 -14.18 15.00 -8.06
N MET A 244 -14.58 14.63 -9.27
CA MET A 244 -15.85 13.96 -9.52
C MET A 244 -15.65 12.44 -9.62
N HIS A 245 -16.52 11.68 -8.95
CA HIS A 245 -16.56 10.22 -9.05
C HIS A 245 -17.97 9.73 -9.36
N ASP A 246 -18.05 8.67 -10.15
CA ASP A 246 -19.28 7.93 -10.41
C ASP A 246 -19.23 6.60 -9.64
N ALA A 247 -20.19 6.35 -8.74
CA ALA A 247 -20.27 5.09 -8.01
C ALA A 247 -21.73 4.72 -7.70
N GLY A 248 -22.10 3.45 -7.91
CA GLY A 248 -23.46 2.97 -7.62
C GLY A 248 -24.59 3.73 -8.35
N GLY A 249 -24.30 4.33 -9.51
CA GLY A 249 -25.26 5.15 -10.27
C GLY A 249 -25.37 6.61 -9.82
N PHE A 250 -24.55 7.04 -8.85
CA PHE A 250 -24.53 8.41 -8.33
C PHE A 250 -23.21 9.12 -8.65
N LYS A 251 -23.28 10.46 -8.67
CA LYS A 251 -22.14 11.36 -8.81
C LYS A 251 -21.75 11.94 -7.47
N PHE A 252 -20.47 11.83 -7.12
CA PHE A 252 -19.90 12.32 -5.87
C PHE A 252 -18.88 13.41 -6.14
N ARG A 253 -18.95 14.49 -5.35
CA ARG A 253 -17.83 15.42 -5.17
C ARG A 253 -16.97 14.88 -4.04
N VAL A 254 -15.76 14.46 -4.36
CA VAL A 254 -14.79 13.93 -3.40
C VAL A 254 -13.74 15.00 -3.13
N SER A 255 -13.78 15.57 -1.93
CA SER A 255 -12.85 16.61 -1.50
C SER A 255 -11.53 16.03 -0.98
N HIS A 256 -10.50 16.87 -0.91
CA HIS A 256 -9.17 16.57 -0.39
C HIS A 256 -9.12 15.75 0.91
N LEU A 257 -9.96 16.10 1.90
CA LEU A 257 -9.94 15.48 3.23
C LEU A 257 -11.01 14.39 3.42
N SER A 258 -11.82 14.12 2.39
CA SER A 258 -12.86 13.10 2.47
C SER A 258 -12.30 11.71 2.19
N PHE A 259 -12.84 10.70 2.88
CA PHE A 259 -12.59 9.31 2.51
C PHE A 259 -13.43 8.94 1.26
N PHE A 260 -12.80 8.20 0.34
CA PHE A 260 -13.48 7.55 -0.79
C PHE A 260 -12.78 6.22 -1.10
N GLN A 261 -13.50 5.27 -1.70
CA GLN A 261 -12.95 3.95 -1.99
C GLN A 261 -11.79 4.05 -2.98
N THR A 262 -10.75 3.25 -2.73
CA THR A 262 -9.47 3.33 -3.46
C THR A 262 -9.45 2.53 -4.76
N ASN A 263 -10.50 1.76 -5.03
CA ASN A 263 -10.78 0.96 -6.23
C ASN A 263 -12.25 1.19 -6.59
#